data_AF-A0A6G5QEK2-F1
#
_entry.id   AF-A0A6G5QEK2-F1
#
_cell.length_a   1.000
_cell.length_b   1.000
_cell.length_c   1.000
_cell.angle_alpha   90.00
_cell.angle_beta   90.00
_cell.angle_gamma   90.00
#
_symmetry.space_group_name_H-M   'P 1'
#
loop_
_entity.id
_entity.type
_entity.pdbx_description
1 polymer ?
#
loop_
_entity_poly.entity_id
_entity_poly.type
_entity_poly.pdbx_seq_one_letter_code
_entity_poly.pdbx_strand_id
1 'polypeptide(L)' 'MKQILILLALFAFVGCADKQVITEYKKQYIPIKCLNKEDLPTMPTYNPNKPESFNEVVQYVLIAHELLMECVNE' A
#
# COMPACT_ATOMS: atom_id res chain seq x y z
N MET A 1 -39.31 -35.23 -9.98
CA MET A 1 -38.40 -34.50 -10.89
C MET A 1 -38.12 -33.06 -10.46
N LYS A 2 -39.13 -32.24 -10.11
CA LYS A 2 -38.95 -30.82 -9.72
C LYS A 2 -38.02 -30.58 -8.51
N GLN A 3 -38.08 -31.42 -7.48
CA GLN A 3 -37.26 -31.32 -6.25
C GLN A 3 -35.75 -31.55 -6.50
N ILE A 4 -35.42 -32.48 -7.41
CA ILE A 4 -34.02 -32.84 -7.74
C ILE A 4 -33.33 -31.70 -8.48
N LEU A 5 -34.05 -31.01 -9.38
CA LEU A 5 -33.55 -29.84 -10.11
C LEU A 5 -33.21 -28.67 -9.19
N ILE A 6 -34.00 -28.46 -8.13
CA ILE A 6 -33.77 -27.39 -7.15
C ILE A 6 -32.51 -27.67 -6.33
N LEU A 7 -32.29 -28.92 -5.92
CA LEU A 7 -31.10 -29.33 -5.19
C LEU A 7 -29.83 -29.17 -6.04
N LEU A 8 -29.89 -29.54 -7.33
CA LEU A 8 -28.77 -29.39 -8.25
C LEU A 8 -28.40 -27.91 -8.47
N ALA A 9 -29.41 -27.04 -8.55
CA ALA A 9 -29.21 -25.60 -8.68
C ALA A 9 -28.56 -24.98 -7.43
N LEU A 10 -28.91 -25.45 -6.23
CA LEU A 10 -28.29 -25.00 -4.98
C LEU A 10 -26.81 -25.37 -4.91
N PHE A 11 -26.42 -26.58 -5.34
CA PHE A 11 -25.02 -27.01 -5.36
C PHE A 11 -24.17 -26.22 -6.37
N ALA A 12 -24.76 -25.71 -7.45
CA ALA A 12 -24.04 -24.92 -8.45
C ALA A 12 -23.59 -23.53 -7.93
N PHE A 13 -24.19 -23.03 -6.84
CA PHE A 13 -23.83 -21.73 -6.24
C PHE A 13 -22.90 -21.83 -5.02
N VAL A 14 -22.53 -23.05 -4.57
CA VAL A 14 -21.63 -23.24 -3.42
C VAL A 14 -20.20 -23.45 -3.90
N GLY A 15 -19.60 -22.45 -4.58
CA GLY A 15 -18.33 -22.75 -5.24
C GLY A 15 -17.56 -21.63 -5.88
N CYS A 16 -17.49 -20.45 -5.28
CA CYS A 16 -16.33 -19.55 -5.41
C CYS A 16 -16.22 -18.73 -4.13
N ALA A 17 -15.81 -19.39 -3.04
CA ALA A 17 -15.15 -18.65 -1.97
C ALA A 17 -13.79 -18.23 -2.57
N ASP A 18 -13.77 -17.04 -3.16
CA ASP A 18 -12.56 -16.39 -3.63
C ASP A 18 -11.58 -16.41 -2.46
N LYS A 19 -10.50 -17.19 -2.61
CA LYS A 19 -9.43 -17.20 -1.61
C LYS A 19 -8.96 -15.76 -1.54
N GLN A 20 -9.21 -15.10 -0.41
CA GLN A 20 -8.63 -13.79 -0.17
C GLN A 20 -7.13 -13.95 -0.38
N VAL A 21 -6.63 -13.43 -1.50
CA VAL A 21 -5.20 -13.41 -1.77
C VAL A 21 -4.65 -12.37 -0.82
N ILE A 22 -4.34 -12.79 0.41
CA ILE A 22 -3.46 -12.05 1.29
C ILE A 22 -2.09 -12.21 0.64
N THR A 23 -1.82 -11.40 -0.38
CA THR A 23 -0.46 -11.26 -0.86
C THR A 23 0.34 -10.77 0.35
N GLU A 24 1.23 -11.62 0.87
CA GLU A 24 2.33 -11.10 1.66
C GLU A 24 3.04 -10.10 0.75
N TYR A 25 2.82 -8.82 1.03
CA TYR A 25 3.59 -7.76 0.40
C TYR A 25 5.04 -8.01 0.76
N LYS A 26 5.78 -8.64 -0.17
CA LYS A 26 7.22 -8.75 -0.05
C LYS A 26 7.76 -7.34 -0.03
N LYS A 27 8.20 -6.89 1.14
CA LYS A 27 8.94 -5.64 1.30
C LYS A 27 10.26 -5.80 0.58
N GLN A 28 10.28 -5.50 -0.71
CA GLN A 28 11.49 -5.47 -1.49
C GLN A 28 12.20 -4.17 -1.19
N TYR A 29 13.22 -4.24 -0.34
CA TYR A 29 14.13 -3.13 -0.11
C TYR A 29 14.99 -2.97 -1.35
N ILE A 30 14.64 -2.00 -2.20
CA ILE A 30 15.50 -1.55 -3.28
C ILE A 30 16.45 -0.52 -2.65
N PRO A 31 17.75 -0.82 -2.49
CA PRO A 31 18.69 0.16 -1.97
C PRO A 31 18.87 1.27 -3.00
N ILE A 32 18.35 2.45 -2.67
CA ILE A 32 18.54 3.65 -3.48
C ILE A 32 19.98 4.12 -3.23
N LYS A 33 20.85 3.95 -4.23
CA LYS A 33 22.29 4.22 -4.12
C LYS A 33 22.69 5.66 -4.47
N CYS A 34 21.81 6.38 -5.15
CA CYS A 34 22.05 7.72 -5.70
C CYS A 34 21.85 8.85 -4.68
N LEU A 35 21.12 8.61 -3.58
CA LEU A 35 20.93 9.58 -2.50
C LEU A 35 21.63 9.10 -1.22
N ASN A 36 22.44 9.96 -0.61
CA ASN A 36 22.92 9.69 0.73
C ASN A 36 21.78 9.94 1.71
N LYS A 37 21.83 9.26 2.86
CA LYS A 37 20.84 9.45 3.92
C LYS A 37 20.76 10.90 4.42
N GLU A 38 21.86 11.64 4.30
CA GLU A 38 21.99 13.04 4.70
C GLU A 38 21.26 14.00 3.76
N ASP A 39 21.03 13.59 2.51
CA ASP A 39 20.33 14.40 1.50
C ASP A 39 18.80 14.30 1.64
N LEU A 40 18.31 13.29 2.37
CA LEU A 40 16.91 13.18 2.72
C LEU A 40 16.55 14.16 3.84
N PRO A 41 15.41 14.87 3.73
CA PRO A 41 14.93 15.70 4.82
C PRO A 41 14.74 14.86 6.10
N THR A 42 14.68 15.52 7.26
CA THR A 42 14.32 14.84 8.51
C THR A 42 12.81 14.77 8.66
N MET A 43 12.30 13.57 8.97
CA MET A 43 10.86 13.37 9.16
C MET A 43 10.31 14.22 10.32
N PRO A 44 9.33 15.11 10.08
CA PRO A 44 8.70 15.86 11.15
C PRO A 44 7.78 14.97 11.98
N THR A 45 7.53 15.36 13.23
CA THR A 45 6.65 14.62 14.15
C THR A 45 5.23 15.16 14.07
N TYR A 46 4.26 14.30 13.78
CA TYR A 46 2.85 14.68 13.85
C TYR A 46 2.44 15.01 15.29
N ASN A 47 1.79 16.16 15.48
CA ASN A 47 1.26 16.60 16.75
C ASN A 47 -0.27 16.83 16.62
N PRO A 48 -1.11 16.02 17.28
CA PRO A 48 -2.56 16.14 17.17
C PRO A 48 -3.12 17.45 17.75
N ASN A 49 -2.33 18.18 18.56
CA ASN A 49 -2.71 19.49 19.10
C ASN A 49 -2.34 20.65 18.17
N LYS A 50 -1.63 20.37 17.07
CA LYS A 50 -1.15 21.34 16.08
C LYS A 50 -1.54 20.86 14.67
N PRO A 51 -2.72 21.24 14.17
CA PRO A 51 -3.23 20.78 12.88
C PRO A 51 -2.24 21.00 11.72
N GLU A 52 -1.41 22.05 11.78
CA GLU A 52 -0.36 22.34 10.80
C GLU A 52 0.70 21.23 10.67
N SER A 53 0.96 20.48 11.74
CA SER A 53 1.94 19.39 11.75
C SER A 53 1.56 18.24 10.82
N PHE A 54 0.26 18.08 10.51
CA PHE A 54 -0.17 17.13 9.48
C PHE A 54 0.34 17.56 8.10
N ASN A 55 0.20 18.85 7.78
CA ASN A 55 0.66 19.37 6.49
C ASN A 55 2.18 19.28 6.37
N GLU A 56 2.92 19.52 7.46
CA GLU A 56 4.38 19.34 7.49
C GLU A 56 4.78 17.88 7.16
N VAL A 57 4.07 16.90 7.73
CA VAL A 57 4.30 15.48 7.43
C VAL A 57 3.97 15.14 5.98
N VAL A 58 2.87 15.67 5.44
CA VAL A 58 2.49 15.44 4.04
C VAL A 58 3.54 16.03 3.10
N GLN A 59 3.95 17.28 3.31
CA GLN A 59 4.97 17.95 2.50
C GLN A 59 6.31 17.20 2.53
N TYR A 60 6.72 16.75 3.72
CA TYR A 60 7.90 15.90 3.88
C TYR A 60 7.83 14.64 3.01
N VAL A 61 6.72 13.92 3.04
CA VAL A 61 6.54 12.68 2.26
C VAL A 61 6.61 12.96 0.76
N LEU A 62 6.01 14.05 0.29
CA LEU A 62 6.02 14.42 -1.12
C LEU A 62 7.45 14.72 -1.61
N ILE A 63 8.20 15.53 -0.87
CA ILE A 63 9.58 15.88 -1.21
C ILE A 63 10.48 14.64 -1.19
N ALA A 64 10.38 13.83 -0.15
CA ALA A 64 11.15 12.60 -0.06
C ALA A 64 10.80 11.65 -1.21
N HIS A 65 9.53 11.55 -1.60
CA HIS A 65 9.12 10.71 -2.72
C HIS A 65 9.71 11.21 -4.06
N GLU A 66 9.66 12.51 -4.32
CA GLU A 66 10.22 13.12 -5.54
C GLU A 66 11.73 12.84 -5.66
N LEU A 67 12.49 13.12 -4.60
CA LEU A 67 13.93 12.83 -4.53
C LEU A 67 14.23 11.35 -4.82
N LEU A 68 13.47 10.44 -4.23
CA LEU A 68 13.66 9.00 -4.43
C LEU A 68 13.25 8.56 -5.84
N MET A 69 12.27 9.23 -6.48
CA MET A 69 11.84 8.94 -7.85
C MET A 69 12.84 9.45 -8.90
N GLU A 70 13.44 10.62 -8.71
CA GLU A 70 14.55 11.10 -9.55
C GLU A 70 15.68 10.06 -9.60
N CYS A 71 15.99 9.53 -8.42
CA CYS A 71 16.96 8.47 -8.19
C CYS A 71 16.71 7.14 -8.93
N VAL A 72 15.45 6.83 -9.26
CA VAL A 72 15.07 5.59 -9.97
C VAL A 72 15.15 5.77 -11.49
N ASN A 73 15.09 7.02 -11.96
CA ASN A 73 15.07 7.36 -13.39
C ASN A 73 16.44 7.77 -13.97
N GLU A 74 17.50 7.75 -13.16
CA GLU A 74 18.92 7.83 -13.59
C GLU A 74 19.48 6.47 -14.04
#